data_AF-A0A7V5YT01-F1
#
_entry.id   AF-A0A7V5YT01-F1
#
_cell.length_a   1.000
_cell.length_b   1.000
_cell.length_c   1.000
_cell.angle_alpha   90.00
_cell.angle_beta   90.00
_cell.angle_gamma   90.00
#
_symmetry.space_group_name_H-M   'P 1'
#
loop_
_entity.id
_entity.type
_entity.pdbx_description
1 polymer ?
#
loop_
_entity_poly.entity_id
_entity_poly.type
_entity_poly.pdbx_seq_one_letter_code
_entity_poly.pdbx_strand_id
1 'polypeptide(L)'
;RELLVQGPVLNVWRAPIANELARWGIAEAEWWRVAGLDQLRHQVQDMTVSKLSPQAVQIKIRSVSFARRPGQTFRNQYTYTVLATGDIFLTHDVTPELDELPWLPKIGLQMRVSDELRQVDWYGRGPFETYPDRKTGAKIGFHSKAASEFFVPYYVGTDYGNLTEVRWIALRGQDVGLAVFAEPEINASVHEFENLDRVVYPYQLRKARGLILNLDHRVTGVGDTPVTVRPEFRTYPDRYVYSVRLRPYSPARENPLQLSKQRFKY
;
A
#
# COMPACT_ATOMS: atom_id res chain seq x y z
N ARG A 1 23.71 -1.37 -1.21
CA ARG A 1 22.81 -1.18 -2.36
C ARG A 1 21.59 -0.44 -1.86
N GLU A 2 21.10 0.55 -2.60
CA GLU A 2 19.89 1.28 -2.24
C GLU A 2 18.67 0.40 -2.55
N LEU A 3 17.77 0.22 -1.58
CA LEU A 3 16.56 -0.61 -1.75
C LEU A 3 15.32 0.25 -2.01
N LEU A 4 15.34 1.50 -1.57
CA LEU A 4 14.21 2.41 -1.67
C LEU A 4 14.55 3.55 -2.61
N VAL A 5 13.72 3.74 -3.63
CA VAL A 5 13.70 4.97 -4.41
C VAL A 5 12.96 6.07 -3.63
N GLN A 6 11.93 5.67 -2.88
CA GLN A 6 11.15 6.55 -2.00
C GLN A 6 10.65 5.75 -0.80
N GLY A 7 10.82 6.29 0.40
CA GLY A 7 10.30 5.70 1.64
C GLY A 7 8.75 5.70 1.71
N PRO A 8 8.18 4.99 2.70
CA PRO A 8 6.74 4.88 2.85
C PRO A 8 6.10 6.23 3.19
N VAL A 9 5.06 6.59 2.45
CA VAL A 9 4.20 7.76 2.69
C VAL A 9 2.72 7.33 2.66
N LEU A 10 1.85 8.11 3.30
CA LEU A 10 0.40 7.90 3.22
C LEU A 10 -0.04 7.82 1.76
N ASN A 11 -0.81 6.79 1.42
CA ASN A 11 -1.54 6.73 0.17
C ASN A 11 -3.03 6.45 0.43
N VAL A 12 -3.87 7.30 -0.14
CA VAL A 12 -5.35 7.17 -0.12
C VAL A 12 -5.95 7.06 -1.52
N TRP A 13 -5.10 6.94 -2.53
CA TRP A 13 -5.50 6.91 -3.93
C TRP A 13 -5.07 5.61 -4.62
N ARG A 14 -5.97 5.10 -5.46
CA ARG A 14 -5.69 4.12 -6.50
C ARG A 14 -6.31 4.63 -7.79
N ALA A 15 -5.79 4.17 -8.93
CA ALA A 15 -6.42 4.46 -10.21
C ALA A 15 -7.86 3.90 -10.22
N PRO A 16 -8.90 4.71 -10.49
CA PRO A 16 -10.27 4.23 -10.39
C PRO A 16 -10.55 3.04 -11.31
N ILE A 17 -11.38 2.11 -10.84
CA ILE A 17 -11.91 1.01 -11.66
C ILE A 17 -13.11 1.43 -12.47
N ALA A 18 -13.46 0.66 -13.50
CA ALA A 18 -14.58 0.96 -14.38
C ALA A 18 -15.90 1.19 -13.61
N ASN A 19 -16.14 0.42 -12.55
CA ASN A 19 -17.31 0.55 -11.69
C ASN A 19 -17.38 1.92 -10.97
N GLU A 20 -16.23 2.52 -10.64
CA GLU A 20 -16.12 3.81 -9.94
C GLU A 20 -16.16 5.01 -10.90
N LEU A 21 -16.11 4.77 -12.23
CA LEU A 21 -16.22 5.77 -13.28
C LEU A 21 -17.63 5.81 -13.91
N ALA A 22 -18.43 4.77 -13.70
CA ALA A 22 -19.71 4.57 -14.34
C ALA A 22 -20.78 5.54 -13.78
N ARG A 23 -21.24 6.48 -14.61
CA ARG A 23 -22.29 7.48 -14.25
C ARG A 23 -23.70 6.91 -14.05
N TRP A 24 -23.93 5.69 -14.50
CA TRP A 24 -25.17 4.96 -14.21
C TRP A 24 -25.12 4.26 -12.84
N GLY A 25 -23.96 4.26 -12.18
CA GLY A 25 -23.79 4.04 -10.75
C GLY A 25 -23.56 5.36 -10.02
N ILE A 26 -22.71 5.34 -8.98
CA ILE A 26 -22.41 6.52 -8.16
C ILE A 26 -21.31 7.41 -8.76
N ALA A 27 -20.39 6.83 -9.54
CA ALA A 27 -19.20 7.51 -10.08
C ALA A 27 -18.31 8.13 -8.99
N GLU A 28 -17.97 7.34 -7.97
CA GLU A 28 -17.16 7.73 -6.81
C GLU A 28 -15.85 8.42 -7.17
N ALA A 29 -15.27 8.07 -8.32
CA ALA A 29 -14.05 8.68 -8.84
C ALA A 29 -14.17 10.19 -9.04
N GLU A 30 -15.37 10.70 -9.36
CA GLU A 30 -15.60 12.15 -9.48
C GLU A 30 -15.42 12.83 -8.12
N TRP A 31 -15.98 12.26 -7.05
CA TRP A 31 -15.88 12.80 -5.68
C TRP A 31 -14.43 12.81 -5.18
N TRP A 32 -13.71 11.70 -5.39
CA TRP A 32 -12.32 11.57 -4.97
C TRP A 32 -11.39 12.54 -5.71
N ARG A 33 -11.63 12.78 -7.00
CA ARG A 33 -10.87 13.78 -7.78
C ARG A 33 -11.21 15.21 -7.40
N VAL A 34 -12.48 15.49 -7.07
CA VAL A 34 -12.90 16.79 -6.55
C VAL A 34 -12.26 17.07 -5.19
N ALA A 35 -12.19 16.07 -4.30
CA ALA A 35 -11.44 16.15 -3.05
C ALA A 35 -9.92 16.30 -3.29
N GLY A 36 -9.41 15.82 -4.43
CA GLY A 36 -8.01 15.93 -4.82
C GLY A 36 -7.13 14.86 -4.20
N LEU A 37 -7.70 13.68 -3.92
CA LEU A 37 -6.99 12.55 -3.31
C LEU A 37 -5.86 12.00 -4.20
N ASP A 38 -5.96 12.21 -5.52
CA ASP A 38 -4.98 11.79 -6.53
C ASP A 38 -3.67 12.59 -6.49
N GLN A 39 -3.61 13.67 -5.70
CA GLN A 39 -2.52 14.64 -5.69
C GLN A 39 -2.16 15.07 -4.27
N LEU A 40 -2.00 14.11 -3.36
CA LEU A 40 -1.54 14.41 -2.00
C LEU A 40 -0.14 15.03 -1.99
N ARG A 41 0.03 16.06 -1.16
CA ARG A 41 1.33 16.64 -0.82
C ARG A 41 1.59 16.45 0.66
N HIS A 42 2.73 15.84 0.99
CA HIS A 42 3.11 15.56 2.37
C HIS A 42 4.05 16.65 2.90
N GLN A 43 3.76 17.18 4.09
CA GLN A 43 4.59 18.17 4.77
C GLN A 43 4.92 17.68 6.18
N VAL A 44 6.21 17.45 6.44
CA VAL A 44 6.71 17.16 7.79
C VAL A 44 6.62 18.43 8.62
N GLN A 45 6.03 18.31 9.81
CA GLN A 45 5.93 19.40 10.79
C GLN A 45 7.01 19.27 11.86
N ASP A 46 7.28 18.03 12.30
CA ASP A 46 8.17 17.76 13.42
C ASP A 46 8.75 16.34 13.31
N MET A 47 9.98 16.19 13.81
CA MET A 47 10.67 14.91 13.89
C MET A 47 11.46 14.85 15.20
N THR A 48 11.24 13.78 15.95
CA THR A 48 11.99 13.48 17.17
C THR A 48 12.66 12.13 17.08
N VAL A 49 13.85 12.03 17.67
CA VAL A 49 14.62 10.79 17.73
C VAL A 49 14.95 10.51 19.19
N SER A 50 14.66 9.30 19.66
CA SER A 50 14.97 8.86 21.01
C SER A 50 15.61 7.48 21.00
N LYS A 51 16.62 7.28 21.85
CA LYS A 51 17.20 5.96 22.08
C LYS A 51 16.32 5.23 23.08
N LEU A 52 15.71 4.12 22.68
CA LEU A 52 14.90 3.29 23.58
C LEU A 52 15.78 2.36 24.41
N SER A 53 16.81 1.79 23.79
CA SER A 53 17.79 0.90 24.43
C SER A 53 19.11 0.94 23.66
N PRO A 54 20.17 0.23 24.12
CA PRO A 54 21.38 0.04 23.33
C PRO A 54 21.13 -0.60 21.94
N GLN A 55 20.02 -1.31 21.76
CA GLN A 55 19.70 -2.07 20.56
C GLN A 55 18.49 -1.52 19.79
N ALA A 56 17.92 -0.37 20.21
CA ALA A 56 16.72 0.18 19.60
C ALA A 56 16.70 1.72 19.62
N VAL A 57 16.35 2.31 18.48
CA VAL A 57 16.09 3.75 18.32
C VAL A 57 14.67 3.95 17.82
N GLN A 58 13.98 4.95 18.35
CA GLN A 58 12.66 5.36 17.89
C GLN A 58 12.73 6.73 17.21
N ILE A 59 12.07 6.85 16.07
CA ILE A 59 11.91 8.08 15.31
C ILE A 59 10.41 8.34 15.19
N LYS A 60 9.94 9.47 15.73
CA LYS A 60 8.54 9.91 15.55
C LYS A 60 8.51 11.10 14.61
N ILE A 61 7.69 11.00 13.58
CA ILE A 61 7.49 12.04 12.57
C ILE A 61 6.02 12.44 12.60
N ARG A 62 5.76 13.74 12.83
CA ARG A 62 4.43 14.33 12.63
C ARG A 62 4.40 15.03 11.28
N SER A 63 3.38 14.74 10.48
CA SER A 63 3.20 15.37 9.18
C SER A 63 1.74 15.60 8.87
N VAL A 64 1.47 16.56 7.98
CA VAL A 64 0.15 16.75 7.39
C VAL A 64 0.23 16.44 5.90
N SER A 65 -0.72 15.66 5.40
CA SER A 65 -0.89 15.43 3.97
C SER A 65 -2.07 16.27 3.49
N PHE A 66 -1.84 17.11 2.50
CA PHE A 66 -2.84 18.01 1.93
C PHE A 66 -3.33 17.43 0.61
N ALA A 67 -4.64 17.28 0.47
CA ALA A 67 -5.22 17.06 -0.86
C ALA A 67 -5.26 18.38 -1.63
N ARG A 68 -5.49 18.30 -2.95
CA ARG A 68 -5.48 19.51 -3.80
C ARG A 68 -6.59 20.50 -3.45
N ARG A 69 -7.75 20.02 -3.00
CA ARG A 69 -8.85 20.87 -2.55
C ARG A 69 -8.55 21.40 -1.14
N PRO A 70 -8.63 22.72 -0.90
CA PRO A 70 -8.48 23.28 0.44
C PRO A 70 -9.45 22.66 1.45
N GLY A 71 -9.02 22.53 2.71
CA GLY A 71 -9.81 21.95 3.80
C GLY A 71 -9.71 20.43 3.91
N GLN A 72 -9.19 19.75 2.90
CA GLN A 72 -9.07 18.29 2.86
C GLN A 72 -7.65 17.87 3.28
N THR A 73 -7.49 17.41 4.51
CA THR A 73 -6.17 17.04 5.04
C THR A 73 -6.16 15.69 5.75
N PHE A 74 -4.96 15.19 6.00
CA PHE A 74 -4.72 14.00 6.81
C PHE A 74 -3.62 14.34 7.80
N ARG A 75 -3.91 14.29 9.10
CA ARG A 75 -2.87 14.36 10.14
C ARG A 75 -2.26 12.99 10.32
N ASN A 76 -0.92 12.93 10.31
CA ASN A 76 -0.17 11.68 10.33
C ASN A 76 0.85 11.72 11.47
N GLN A 77 1.00 10.58 12.13
CA GLN A 77 2.13 10.29 12.99
C GLN A 77 2.75 8.96 12.57
N TYR A 78 3.97 9.00 12.08
CA TYR A 78 4.78 7.82 11.81
C TYR A 78 5.68 7.57 13.00
N THR A 79 5.65 6.37 13.55
CA THR A 79 6.59 5.91 14.58
C THR A 79 7.41 4.77 14.01
N TYR A 80 8.68 5.05 13.74
CA TYR A 80 9.66 4.05 13.36
C TYR A 80 10.39 3.57 14.60
N THR A 81 10.46 2.27 14.82
CA THR A 81 11.40 1.67 15.76
C THR A 81 12.39 0.80 15.00
N VAL A 82 13.64 1.26 14.99
CA VAL A 82 14.76 0.62 14.29
C VAL A 82 15.55 -0.20 15.30
N LEU A 83 15.64 -1.50 15.06
CA LEU A 83 16.36 -2.44 15.90
C LEU A 83 17.76 -2.73 15.35
N ALA A 84 18.68 -3.10 16.23
CA ALA A 84 20.04 -3.51 15.86
C ALA A 84 20.07 -4.78 14.98
N THR A 85 18.99 -5.57 14.97
CA THR A 85 18.82 -6.69 14.03
C THR A 85 18.66 -6.22 12.58
N GLY A 86 18.32 -4.94 12.36
CA GLY A 86 17.95 -4.34 11.08
C GLY A 86 16.45 -4.44 10.76
N ASP A 87 15.62 -4.84 11.73
CA ASP A 87 14.17 -4.73 11.65
C ASP A 87 13.72 -3.30 11.91
N ILE A 88 12.74 -2.83 11.13
CA ILE A 88 12.13 -1.52 11.28
C ILE A 88 10.62 -1.71 11.45
N PHE A 89 10.12 -1.44 12.65
CA PHE A 89 8.68 -1.39 12.91
C PHE A 89 8.18 -0.01 12.55
N LEU A 90 7.19 0.08 11.69
CA LEU A 90 6.53 1.31 11.29
C LEU A 90 5.07 1.26 11.70
N THR A 91 4.70 2.07 12.68
CA THR A 91 3.30 2.34 13.01
C THR A 91 2.89 3.67 12.39
N HIS A 92 1.79 3.68 11.66
CA HIS A 92 1.19 4.88 11.10
C HIS A 92 -0.17 5.13 11.75
N ASP A 93 -0.29 6.26 12.44
CA ASP A 93 -1.54 6.80 12.97
C ASP A 93 -1.98 7.95 12.08
N VAL A 94 -3.10 7.77 11.39
CA VAL A 94 -3.63 8.73 10.43
C VAL A 94 -5.06 9.11 10.79
N THR A 95 -5.33 10.41 10.83
CA THR A 95 -6.66 10.97 11.01
C THR A 95 -7.01 11.82 9.78
N PRO A 96 -7.93 11.34 8.93
CA PRO A 96 -8.52 12.16 7.87
C PRO A 96 -9.32 13.32 8.48
N GLU A 97 -9.18 14.50 7.89
CA GLU A 97 -9.95 15.71 8.15
C GLU A 97 -10.51 16.16 6.81
N LEU A 98 -11.65 15.55 6.44
CA LEU A 98 -12.24 15.64 5.12
C LEU A 98 -13.69 16.11 5.22
N ASP A 99 -14.08 17.06 4.39
CA ASP A 99 -15.48 17.46 4.26
C ASP A 99 -16.21 16.50 3.30
N GLU A 100 -17.35 15.97 3.76
CA GLU A 100 -18.39 15.39 2.91
C GLU A 100 -17.93 14.28 1.95
N LEU A 101 -16.93 13.48 2.33
CA LEU A 101 -16.48 12.33 1.53
C LEU A 101 -17.01 11.01 2.12
N PRO A 102 -17.95 10.31 1.46
CA PRO A 102 -18.60 9.13 2.05
C PRO A 102 -17.68 7.96 2.35
N TRP A 103 -16.68 7.71 1.49
CA TRP A 103 -15.63 6.72 1.68
C TRP A 103 -14.44 7.03 0.75
N LEU A 104 -13.29 6.44 1.07
CA LEU A 104 -12.02 6.55 0.35
C LEU A 104 -11.83 5.38 -0.62
N PRO A 105 -10.99 5.51 -1.66
CA PRO A 105 -10.57 4.37 -2.47
C PRO A 105 -9.77 3.33 -1.64
N LYS A 106 -8.93 3.82 -0.73
CA LYS A 106 -8.04 3.03 0.15
C LYS A 106 -7.44 3.92 1.23
N ILE A 107 -6.78 3.32 2.22
CA ILE A 107 -5.89 4.01 3.14
C ILE A 107 -4.74 3.09 3.54
N GLY A 108 -3.51 3.56 3.35
CA GLY A 108 -2.32 2.73 3.44
C GLY A 108 -1.02 3.49 3.32
N LEU A 109 0.06 2.74 3.13
CA LEU A 109 1.38 3.25 2.80
C LEU A 109 1.71 2.92 1.35
N GLN A 110 2.37 3.84 0.66
CA GLN A 110 3.01 3.58 -0.62
C GLN A 110 4.50 3.91 -0.50
N MET A 111 5.33 3.03 -1.06
CA MET A 111 6.75 3.27 -1.23
C MET A 111 7.18 2.91 -2.65
N ARG A 112 8.34 3.42 -3.06
CA ARG A 112 8.98 2.98 -4.32
C ARG A 112 10.24 2.23 -3.99
N VAL A 113 10.34 0.99 -4.47
CA VAL A 113 11.49 0.12 -4.24
C VAL A 113 12.32 -0.04 -5.52
N SER A 114 13.56 -0.48 -5.40
CA SER A 114 14.44 -0.72 -6.53
C SER A 114 13.81 -1.66 -7.57
N ASP A 115 14.03 -1.38 -8.85
CA ASP A 115 13.59 -2.21 -9.98
C ASP A 115 14.41 -3.51 -10.12
N GLU A 116 15.45 -3.68 -9.30
CA GLU A 116 16.16 -4.95 -9.12
C GLU A 116 15.30 -5.99 -8.35
N LEU A 117 14.33 -5.55 -7.55
CA LEU A 117 13.53 -6.43 -6.69
C LEU A 117 12.35 -7.08 -7.44
N ARG A 118 12.66 -7.83 -8.49
CA ARG A 118 11.68 -8.31 -9.49
C ARG A 118 10.91 -9.56 -9.11
N GLN A 119 11.35 -10.33 -8.12
CA GLN A 119 10.58 -11.47 -7.64
C GLN A 119 9.78 -11.07 -6.40
N VAL A 120 8.49 -11.41 -6.38
CA VAL A 120 7.57 -11.14 -5.29
C VAL A 120 7.08 -12.46 -4.71
N ASP A 121 7.40 -12.68 -3.43
CA ASP A 121 6.93 -13.80 -2.63
C ASP A 121 5.92 -13.26 -1.60
N TRP A 122 4.81 -13.94 -1.34
CA TRP A 122 3.88 -13.52 -0.30
C TRP A 122 3.16 -14.68 0.37
N TYR A 123 2.66 -14.42 1.57
CA TYR A 123 1.73 -15.30 2.26
C TYR A 123 0.43 -14.56 2.54
N GLY A 124 -0.64 -14.97 1.86
CA GLY A 124 -1.94 -14.32 1.87
C GLY A 124 -2.85 -14.95 0.82
N ARG A 125 -3.90 -14.26 0.38
CA ARG A 125 -4.71 -14.75 -0.74
C ARG A 125 -3.96 -14.69 -2.06
N GLY A 126 -4.18 -15.71 -2.89
CA GLY A 126 -3.63 -15.78 -4.23
C GLY A 126 -4.04 -17.04 -4.99
N PRO A 127 -3.43 -17.29 -6.17
CA PRO A 127 -2.32 -16.54 -6.76
C PRO A 127 -2.76 -15.33 -7.61
N PHE A 128 -4.06 -15.13 -7.83
CA PHE A 128 -4.62 -14.06 -8.66
C PHE A 128 -5.12 -12.87 -7.83
N GLU A 129 -5.40 -11.77 -8.53
CA GLU A 129 -5.93 -10.53 -7.96
C GLU A 129 -7.21 -10.78 -7.13
N THR A 130 -7.29 -10.10 -5.99
CA THR A 130 -8.43 -10.15 -5.07
C THR A 130 -8.75 -8.76 -4.53
N TYR A 131 -10.01 -8.53 -4.20
CA TYR A 131 -10.48 -7.33 -3.49
C TYR A 131 -11.38 -7.74 -2.33
N PRO A 132 -11.64 -6.88 -1.33
CA PRO A 132 -12.35 -7.26 -0.11
C PRO A 132 -13.69 -7.97 -0.33
N ASP A 133 -14.44 -7.55 -1.35
CA ASP A 133 -15.72 -8.14 -1.79
C ASP A 133 -15.57 -9.19 -2.90
N ARG A 134 -14.37 -9.37 -3.45
CA ARG A 134 -14.04 -10.34 -4.51
C ARG A 134 -12.76 -11.11 -4.18
N LYS A 135 -12.83 -11.98 -3.17
CA LYS A 135 -11.67 -12.75 -2.69
C LYS A 135 -11.91 -14.24 -2.41
N THR A 136 -13.16 -14.69 -2.38
CA THR A 136 -13.54 -16.05 -1.94
C THR A 136 -13.01 -17.17 -2.83
N GLY A 137 -12.73 -16.89 -4.12
CA GLY A 137 -12.12 -17.85 -5.04
C GLY A 137 -10.61 -18.10 -4.79
N ALA A 138 -9.93 -17.20 -4.07
CA ALA A 138 -8.50 -17.32 -3.79
C ALA A 138 -8.25 -18.01 -2.44
N LYS A 139 -7.24 -18.90 -2.38
CA LYS A 139 -6.83 -19.57 -1.14
C LYS A 139 -5.78 -18.75 -0.41
N ILE A 140 -5.73 -18.89 0.91
CA ILE A 140 -4.57 -18.42 1.69
C ILE A 140 -3.44 -19.44 1.53
N GLY A 141 -2.27 -18.97 1.14
CA GLY A 141 -1.08 -19.82 0.99
C GLY A 141 0.19 -19.02 0.71
N PHE A 142 1.28 -19.74 0.49
CA PHE A 142 2.50 -19.17 -0.06
C PHE A 142 2.38 -19.09 -1.59
N HIS A 143 2.72 -17.94 -2.15
CA HIS A 143 2.71 -17.69 -3.58
C HIS A 143 3.97 -16.92 -3.99
N SER A 144 4.36 -17.06 -5.25
CA SER A 144 5.54 -16.44 -5.82
C SER A 144 5.29 -16.09 -7.29
N LYS A 145 5.63 -14.86 -7.69
CA LYS A 145 5.49 -14.33 -9.05
C LYS A 145 6.56 -13.28 -9.34
N ALA A 146 6.92 -13.11 -10.61
CA ALA A 146 7.63 -11.92 -11.04
C ALA A 146 6.73 -10.68 -10.91
N ALA A 147 7.30 -9.51 -10.61
CA ALA A 147 6.57 -8.26 -10.48
C ALA A 147 5.74 -7.92 -11.72
N SER A 148 6.23 -8.29 -12.92
CA SER A 148 5.51 -8.09 -14.18
C SER A 148 4.26 -8.97 -14.33
N GLU A 149 4.18 -10.10 -13.61
CA GLU A 149 3.01 -11.00 -13.65
C GLU A 149 1.85 -10.52 -12.77
N PHE A 150 2.03 -9.42 -12.02
CA PHE A 150 0.94 -8.74 -11.33
C PHE A 150 0.08 -7.92 -12.27
N PHE A 151 0.62 -7.52 -13.44
CA PHE A 151 -0.11 -6.70 -14.39
C PHE A 151 -1.30 -7.46 -14.98
N VAL A 152 -2.49 -6.88 -14.80
CA VAL A 152 -3.72 -7.34 -15.43
C VAL A 152 -4.04 -6.38 -16.58
N PRO A 153 -4.11 -6.85 -17.84
CA PRO A 153 -4.25 -5.99 -19.01
C PRO A 153 -5.72 -5.57 -19.21
N TYR A 154 -6.27 -4.84 -18.25
CA TYR A 154 -7.58 -4.20 -18.40
C TYR A 154 -7.56 -3.21 -19.58
N TYR A 155 -8.71 -3.06 -20.25
CA TYR A 155 -8.80 -2.23 -21.47
C TYR A 155 -8.44 -0.76 -21.20
N VAL A 156 -9.05 -0.16 -20.16
CA VAL A 156 -8.73 1.19 -19.68
C VAL A 156 -7.75 1.08 -18.52
N GLY A 157 -6.81 2.03 -18.42
CA GLY A 157 -5.88 2.09 -17.30
C GLY A 157 -6.62 2.23 -15.97
N THR A 158 -6.31 1.31 -15.05
CA THR A 158 -7.04 1.14 -13.79
C THR A 158 -6.15 0.48 -12.73
N ASP A 159 -6.58 0.49 -11.47
CA ASP A 159 -5.95 -0.27 -10.40
C ASP A 159 -6.02 -1.77 -10.69
N TYR A 160 -4.94 -2.48 -10.39
CA TYR A 160 -4.82 -3.92 -10.64
C TYR A 160 -3.95 -4.59 -9.59
N GLY A 161 -3.98 -5.92 -9.57
CA GLY A 161 -3.04 -6.77 -8.86
C GLY A 161 -3.13 -6.70 -7.34
N ASN A 162 -4.22 -6.18 -6.78
CA ASN A 162 -4.43 -6.17 -5.34
C ASN A 162 -4.48 -7.60 -4.77
N LEU A 163 -3.84 -7.80 -3.62
CA LEU A 163 -3.85 -9.03 -2.84
C LEU A 163 -4.47 -8.73 -1.48
N THR A 164 -5.40 -9.56 -1.04
CA THR A 164 -6.11 -9.41 0.24
C THR A 164 -5.57 -10.38 1.31
N GLU A 165 -5.78 -10.04 2.59
CA GLU A 165 -5.40 -10.88 3.74
C GLU A 165 -3.92 -11.30 3.70
N VAL A 166 -3.05 -10.37 3.29
CA VAL A 166 -1.61 -10.57 3.19
C VAL A 166 -1.00 -10.42 4.58
N ARG A 167 -0.33 -11.47 5.06
CA ARG A 167 0.39 -11.47 6.34
C ARG A 167 1.83 -11.04 6.17
N TRP A 168 2.42 -11.35 5.03
CA TRP A 168 3.71 -10.80 4.63
C TRP A 168 3.88 -10.84 3.11
N ILE A 169 4.66 -9.90 2.60
CA ILE A 169 5.08 -9.80 1.21
C ILE A 169 6.57 -9.47 1.18
N ALA A 170 7.32 -10.09 0.28
CA ALA A 170 8.75 -9.88 0.14
C ALA A 170 9.12 -9.71 -1.33
N LEU A 171 9.86 -8.64 -1.63
CA LEU A 171 10.40 -8.40 -2.97
C LEU A 171 11.90 -8.65 -2.93
N ARG A 172 12.44 -9.37 -3.91
CA ARG A 172 13.87 -9.72 -3.95
C ARG A 172 14.45 -9.64 -5.35
N GLY A 173 15.71 -9.22 -5.39
CA GLY A 173 16.61 -9.40 -6.52
C GLY A 173 17.46 -10.65 -6.31
N GLN A 174 18.66 -10.64 -6.89
CA GLN A 174 19.60 -11.76 -6.78
C GLN A 174 20.22 -11.87 -5.37
N ASP A 175 20.72 -10.76 -4.83
CA ASP A 175 21.54 -10.79 -3.59
C ASP A 175 20.83 -10.18 -2.37
N VAL A 176 19.78 -9.38 -2.60
CA VAL A 176 19.11 -8.60 -1.57
C VAL A 176 17.60 -8.61 -1.78
N GLY A 177 16.86 -8.55 -0.69
CA GLY A 177 15.42 -8.38 -0.69
C GLY A 177 14.93 -7.47 0.43
N LEU A 178 13.67 -7.09 0.32
CA LEU A 178 12.91 -6.36 1.32
C LEU A 178 11.67 -7.17 1.66
N ALA A 179 11.55 -7.60 2.90
CA ALA A 179 10.36 -8.25 3.42
C ALA A 179 9.54 -7.24 4.24
N VAL A 180 8.22 -7.32 4.10
CA VAL A 180 7.23 -6.56 4.86
C VAL A 180 6.30 -7.54 5.54
N PHE A 181 6.19 -7.45 6.87
CA PHE A 181 5.30 -8.26 7.68
C PHE A 181 4.17 -7.38 8.22
N ALA A 182 2.94 -7.82 8.04
CA ALA A 182 1.76 -7.14 8.52
C ALA A 182 1.45 -7.48 9.98
N GLU A 183 0.78 -6.57 10.67
CA GLU A 183 0.27 -6.78 12.02
C GLU A 183 -1.24 -6.43 12.11
N PRO A 184 -2.17 -7.41 11.97
CA PRO A 184 -1.98 -8.81 11.60
C PRO A 184 -2.00 -9.10 10.09
N GLU A 185 -2.69 -8.27 9.30
CA GLU A 185 -2.84 -8.42 7.86
C GLU A 185 -3.02 -7.05 7.18
N ILE A 186 -2.68 -7.00 5.89
CA ILE A 186 -2.88 -5.85 5.00
C ILE A 186 -3.43 -6.32 3.65
N ASN A 187 -3.82 -5.37 2.82
CA ASN A 187 -3.85 -5.56 1.38
C ASN A 187 -2.50 -5.10 0.80
N ALA A 188 -2.07 -5.70 -0.30
CA ALA A 188 -0.82 -5.32 -0.95
C ALA A 188 -0.95 -5.34 -2.48
N SER A 189 -0.25 -4.44 -3.15
CA SER A 189 -0.11 -4.48 -4.61
C SER A 189 1.28 -4.01 -5.03
N VAL A 190 1.75 -4.54 -6.17
CA VAL A 190 3.03 -4.19 -6.79
C VAL A 190 2.75 -3.72 -8.20
N HIS A 191 3.06 -2.46 -8.50
CA HIS A 191 2.82 -1.86 -9.81
C HIS A 191 4.13 -1.48 -10.50
N GLU A 192 4.21 -1.76 -11.81
CA GLU A 192 5.29 -1.28 -12.67
C GLU A 192 5.00 0.10 -13.29
N PHE A 193 3.75 0.57 -13.27
CA PHE A 193 3.31 1.73 -14.04
C PHE A 193 2.79 2.86 -13.14
N GLU A 194 3.09 4.11 -13.50
CA GLU A 194 2.80 5.30 -12.67
C GLU A 194 1.59 6.13 -13.14
N ASN A 195 1.10 5.91 -14.36
CA ASN A 195 0.10 6.76 -15.02
C ASN A 195 -1.21 6.04 -15.32
N LEU A 196 -1.58 5.04 -14.49
CA LEU A 196 -2.73 4.16 -14.72
C LEU A 196 -4.02 4.92 -14.98
N ASP A 197 -4.34 5.96 -14.20
CA ASP A 197 -5.59 6.71 -14.35
C ASP A 197 -5.55 7.82 -15.41
N ARG A 198 -4.47 7.90 -16.20
CA ARG A 198 -4.23 8.92 -17.24
C ARG A 198 -4.17 8.34 -18.65
N VAL A 199 -4.46 7.05 -18.80
CA VAL A 199 -4.37 6.36 -20.09
C VAL A 199 -5.66 5.62 -20.42
N VAL A 200 -5.98 5.58 -21.70
CA VAL A 200 -7.12 4.80 -22.21
C VAL A 200 -6.66 3.44 -22.72
N TYR A 201 -5.40 3.31 -23.15
CA TYR A 201 -4.88 2.09 -23.74
C TYR A 201 -3.58 1.62 -23.07
N PRO A 202 -3.35 0.29 -22.93
CA PRO A 202 -2.17 -0.25 -22.26
C PRO A 202 -0.83 0.22 -22.84
N TYR A 203 -0.74 0.47 -24.16
CA TYR A 203 0.50 0.92 -24.80
C TYR A 203 0.95 2.33 -24.35
N GLN A 204 0.06 3.11 -23.74
CA GLN A 204 0.36 4.46 -23.22
C GLN A 204 0.94 4.42 -21.79
N LEU A 205 0.97 3.23 -21.16
CA LEU A 205 1.49 3.06 -19.81
C LEU A 205 2.99 3.39 -19.78
N ARG A 206 3.37 4.15 -18.77
CA ARG A 206 4.76 4.52 -18.50
C ARG A 206 5.24 3.79 -17.26
N LYS A 207 6.40 3.14 -17.39
CA LYS A 207 7.04 2.50 -16.24
C LYS A 207 7.43 3.54 -15.21
N ALA A 208 7.16 3.23 -13.94
CA ALA A 208 7.61 4.02 -12.82
C ALA A 208 9.14 3.92 -12.66
N ARG A 209 9.74 4.88 -11.96
CA ARG A 209 11.10 4.73 -11.45
C ARG A 209 11.08 3.76 -10.26
N GLY A 210 11.54 2.53 -10.47
CA GLY A 210 11.40 1.45 -9.49
C GLY A 210 10.05 0.75 -9.57
N LEU A 211 9.77 -0.13 -8.60
CA LEU A 211 8.45 -0.73 -8.41
C LEU A 211 7.67 0.06 -7.37
N ILE A 212 6.38 0.28 -7.61
CA ILE A 212 5.49 0.91 -6.64
C ILE A 212 4.90 -0.20 -5.77
N LEU A 213 5.23 -0.20 -4.48
CA LEU A 213 4.69 -1.13 -3.49
C LEU A 213 3.64 -0.41 -2.64
N ASN A 214 2.40 -0.88 -2.70
CA ASN A 214 1.33 -0.43 -1.83
C ASN A 214 1.11 -1.43 -0.69
N LEU A 215 0.99 -0.92 0.53
CA LEU A 215 0.72 -1.66 1.77
C LEU A 215 -0.50 -1.03 2.44
N ASP A 216 -1.68 -1.56 2.12
CA ASP A 216 -2.94 -0.89 2.41
C ASP A 216 -3.64 -1.51 3.59
N HIS A 217 -3.88 -0.70 4.64
CA HIS A 217 -4.66 -1.13 5.79
C HIS A 217 -6.10 -1.46 5.37
N ARG A 218 -6.69 -0.60 4.53
CA ARG A 218 -7.99 -0.85 3.90
C ARG A 218 -7.94 -0.46 2.43
N VAL A 219 -8.72 -1.20 1.65
CA VAL A 219 -9.02 -0.92 0.24
C VAL A 219 -10.53 -1.03 0.12
N THR A 220 -11.17 -0.14 -0.63
CA THR A 220 -12.60 -0.28 -0.92
C THR A 220 -12.82 -1.42 -1.92
N GLY A 221 -13.90 -2.18 -1.75
CA GLY A 221 -14.31 -3.25 -2.65
C GLY A 221 -14.47 -2.77 -4.10
N VAL A 222 -14.60 -3.73 -5.04
CA VAL A 222 -14.80 -3.40 -6.46
C VAL A 222 -16.26 -3.16 -6.83
N GLY A 223 -17.20 -3.61 -5.98
CA GLY A 223 -18.63 -3.60 -6.30
C GLY A 223 -18.93 -4.40 -7.56
N ASP A 224 -20.01 -4.03 -8.24
CA ASP A 224 -20.38 -4.52 -9.56
C ASP A 224 -21.05 -3.39 -10.34
N THR A 225 -21.35 -3.59 -11.61
CA THR A 225 -22.14 -2.63 -12.38
C THR A 225 -23.59 -3.10 -12.50
N PRO A 226 -24.61 -2.45 -11.90
CA PRO A 226 -24.63 -1.14 -11.20
C PRO A 226 -24.56 -1.19 -9.66
N VAL A 227 -24.19 -2.33 -9.08
CA VAL A 227 -24.25 -2.52 -7.62
C VAL A 227 -23.05 -1.88 -6.93
N THR A 228 -23.29 -0.78 -6.22
CA THR A 228 -22.24 -0.09 -5.48
C THR A 228 -21.67 -0.97 -4.37
N VAL A 229 -20.44 -0.65 -3.96
CA VAL A 229 -19.74 -1.39 -2.90
C VAL A 229 -20.61 -1.41 -1.65
N ARG A 230 -20.82 -2.58 -1.05
CA ARG A 230 -21.62 -2.67 0.17
C ARG A 230 -20.91 -2.00 1.35
N PRO A 231 -21.64 -1.42 2.31
CA PRO A 231 -21.07 -0.68 3.45
C PRO A 231 -19.88 -1.38 4.13
N GLU A 232 -19.96 -2.69 4.35
CA GLU A 232 -18.94 -3.50 5.01
C GLU A 232 -17.60 -3.60 4.24
N PHE A 233 -17.60 -3.26 2.95
CA PHE A 233 -16.41 -3.25 2.09
C PHE A 233 -15.95 -1.84 1.71
N ARG A 234 -16.48 -0.79 2.34
CA ARG A 234 -16.07 0.60 2.13
C ARG A 234 -14.96 0.99 3.11
N THR A 235 -14.01 1.79 2.63
CA THR A 235 -12.99 2.43 3.48
C THR A 235 -13.51 3.78 3.96
N TYR A 236 -14.04 3.86 5.17
CA TYR A 236 -14.53 5.12 5.72
C TYR A 236 -13.39 6.08 6.07
N PRO A 237 -13.61 7.41 6.06
CA PRO A 237 -12.60 8.40 6.43
C PRO A 237 -12.42 8.50 7.97
N ASP A 238 -12.16 7.37 8.62
CA ASP A 238 -11.95 7.28 10.06
C ASP A 238 -10.47 7.41 10.45
N ARG A 239 -10.21 7.62 11.74
CA ARG A 239 -8.84 7.47 12.28
C ARG A 239 -8.44 6.00 12.24
N TYR A 240 -7.28 5.72 11.64
CA TYR A 240 -6.69 4.39 11.62
C TYR A 240 -5.30 4.39 12.24
N VAL A 241 -4.99 3.30 12.95
CA VAL A 241 -3.63 2.99 13.43
C VAL A 241 -3.28 1.60 12.95
N TYR A 242 -2.20 1.49 12.18
CA TYR A 242 -1.75 0.22 11.63
C TYR A 242 -0.23 0.15 11.56
N SER A 243 0.28 -1.07 11.63
CA SER A 243 1.71 -1.34 11.73
C SER A 243 2.19 -2.35 10.70
N VAL A 244 3.41 -2.13 10.21
CA VAL A 244 4.17 -3.08 9.42
C VAL A 244 5.60 -3.18 9.93
N ARG A 245 6.21 -4.35 9.81
CA ARG A 245 7.64 -4.54 10.04
C ARG A 245 8.36 -4.70 8.71
N LEU A 246 9.34 -3.84 8.45
CA LEU A 246 10.21 -3.88 7.28
C LEU A 246 11.53 -4.56 7.67
N ARG A 247 12.04 -5.42 6.80
CA ARG A 247 13.30 -6.14 7.00
C ARG A 247 14.03 -6.32 5.67
N PRO A 248 15.13 -5.58 5.44
CA PRO A 248 16.12 -5.97 4.44
C PRO A 248 16.67 -7.36 4.78
N TYR A 249 16.82 -8.23 3.79
CA TYR A 249 17.32 -9.59 3.99
C TYR A 249 18.16 -10.07 2.82
N SER A 250 19.00 -11.08 3.05
CA SER A 250 19.74 -11.77 1.99
C SER A 250 18.98 -13.02 1.53
N PRO A 251 18.46 -13.09 0.29
CA PRO A 251 17.71 -14.26 -0.20
C PRO A 251 18.52 -15.57 -0.20
N ALA A 252 19.85 -15.47 -0.25
CA ALA A 252 20.74 -16.63 -0.20
C ALA A 252 20.91 -17.22 1.21
N ARG A 253 20.54 -16.47 2.26
CA ARG A 253 20.80 -16.85 3.67
C ARG A 253 19.57 -16.84 4.55
N GLU A 254 18.57 -16.04 4.21
CA GLU A 254 17.39 -15.79 5.02
C GLU A 254 16.11 -16.10 4.23
N ASN A 255 15.10 -16.61 4.92
CA ASN A 255 13.80 -16.94 4.34
C ASN A 255 12.70 -16.07 4.99
N PRO A 256 11.89 -15.32 4.22
CA PRO A 256 10.82 -14.48 4.76
C PRO A 256 9.83 -15.23 5.67
N LEU A 257 9.50 -16.49 5.39
CA LEU A 257 8.61 -17.30 6.23
C LEU A 257 9.22 -17.64 7.60
N GLN A 258 10.55 -17.76 7.68
CA GLN A 258 11.24 -17.94 8.96
C GLN A 258 11.32 -16.61 9.71
N LEU A 259 11.68 -15.54 9.00
CA LEU A 259 11.71 -14.18 9.55
C LEU A 259 10.35 -13.77 10.12
N SER A 260 9.23 -14.14 9.48
CA SER A 260 7.87 -13.82 9.95
C SER A 260 7.51 -14.44 11.32
N LYS A 261 8.25 -15.46 11.75
CA LYS A 261 8.02 -16.15 13.03
C LYS A 261 8.80 -15.53 14.19
N GLN A 262 9.73 -14.63 13.91
CA GLN A 262 10.47 -13.92 14.94
C GLN A 262 9.54 -13.05 15.79
N ARG A 263 9.88 -12.91 17.06
CA ARG A 263 9.17 -12.09 18.03
C ARG A 263 10.20 -11.20 18.71
N PHE A 264 9.85 -9.94 18.88
CA PHE A 264 10.75 -8.92 19.40
C PHE A 264 10.17 -8.36 20.69
N LYS A 265 11.05 -8.03 21.63
CA LYS A 265 10.74 -7.25 22.82
C LYS A 265 11.75 -6.11 22.84
N TYR A 266 11.29 -4.88 22.70
CA TYR A 266 12.14 -3.69 22.69
C TYR A 266 11.42 -2.54 23.39
#